data_AF-A0A0W8DVY5-F1
#
_entry.id   AF-A0A0W8DVY5-F1
#
_cell.length_a   1.000
_cell.length_b   1.000
_cell.length_c   1.000
_cell.angle_alpha   90.00
_cell.angle_beta   90.00
_cell.angle_gamma   90.00
#
_symmetry.space_group_name_H-M   'P 1'
#
loop_
_entity.id
_entity.type
_entity.pdbx_description
1 polymer ?
#
loop_
_entity_poly.entity_id
_entity_poly.type
_entity_poly.pdbx_seq_one_letter_code
_entity_poly.pdbx_strand_id
1 'polypeptide(L)'
;MPNFKANRSFTQKSAHSNNAVCTALNSQKSKAIDEANAHGISTEFAKKYSIHRATLYRWAKSQVEVKAARLTKTFAVDTRRGPSIKYPELEKRGFVAKQSENA
;
A
#
# COMPACT_ATOMS: atom_id res chain seq x y z
N MET A 1 -39.47 -19.69 29.03
CA MET A 1 -38.37 -18.80 28.60
C MET A 1 -38.18 -18.97 27.09
N PRO A 2 -38.11 -17.90 26.28
CA PRO A 2 -37.93 -18.05 24.84
C PRO A 2 -36.45 -18.28 24.48
N ASN A 3 -36.25 -19.23 23.57
CA ASN A 3 -34.97 -19.80 23.15
C ASN A 3 -34.36 -18.97 22.00
N PHE A 4 -33.24 -18.29 22.26
CA PHE A 4 -32.53 -17.48 21.25
C PHE A 4 -31.64 -18.39 20.38
N LYS A 5 -32.13 -18.77 19.20
CA LYS A 5 -31.27 -19.33 18.14
C LYS A 5 -30.43 -18.21 17.52
N ALA A 6 -29.14 -18.19 17.83
CA ALA A 6 -28.18 -17.29 17.20
C ALA A 6 -27.87 -17.76 15.76
N ASN A 7 -28.68 -17.33 14.80
CA ASN A 7 -28.31 -17.39 13.38
C ASN A 7 -27.54 -16.12 13.01
N ARG A 8 -26.24 -16.10 13.26
CA ARG A 8 -25.35 -15.08 12.66
C ARG A 8 -24.19 -15.78 11.98
N SER A 9 -24.45 -16.32 10.79
CA SER A 9 -23.41 -16.68 9.84
C SER A 9 -22.71 -15.39 9.41
N PHE A 10 -21.59 -15.08 10.06
CA PHE A 10 -20.68 -14.04 9.59
C PHE A 10 -19.99 -14.57 8.33
N THR A 11 -20.58 -14.29 7.16
CA THR A 11 -19.94 -14.62 5.89
C THR A 11 -18.77 -13.65 5.70
N GLN A 12 -17.55 -14.18 5.78
CA GLN A 12 -16.36 -13.46 5.33
C GLN A 12 -16.51 -13.19 3.83
N LYS A 13 -16.99 -12.00 3.46
CA LYS A 13 -16.93 -11.56 2.06
C LYS A 13 -15.46 -11.47 1.67
N SER A 14 -15.08 -12.31 0.70
CA SER A 14 -13.76 -12.42 0.07
C SER A 14 -13.04 -11.06 -0.08
N ALA A 15 -11.91 -10.92 0.63
CA ALA A 15 -11.03 -9.75 0.54
C ALA A 15 -10.51 -9.48 -0.89
N HIS A 16 -10.51 -10.50 -1.77
CA HIS A 16 -10.03 -10.39 -3.15
C HIS A 16 -10.91 -9.49 -4.03
N SER A 17 -12.22 -9.44 -3.78
CA SER A 17 -13.15 -8.61 -4.56
C SER A 17 -13.04 -7.13 -4.19
N ASN A 18 -12.85 -6.80 -2.91
CA ASN A 18 -12.78 -5.43 -2.45
C ASN A 18 -11.48 -4.73 -2.89
N ASN A 19 -10.37 -5.47 -2.95
CA ASN A 19 -9.09 -4.92 -3.39
C ASN A 19 -9.10 -4.48 -4.86
N ALA A 20 -9.75 -5.23 -5.75
CA ALA A 20 -9.84 -4.91 -7.18
C ALA A 20 -10.68 -3.64 -7.47
N VAL A 21 -11.76 -3.43 -6.71
CA VAL A 21 -12.57 -2.20 -6.81
C VAL A 21 -11.78 -1.01 -6.27
N CYS A 22 -11.05 -1.19 -5.16
CA CYS A 22 -10.20 -0.14 -4.61
C CYS A 22 -9.03 0.22 -5.55
N THR A 23 -8.41 -0.73 -6.24
CA THR A 23 -7.30 -0.44 -7.18
C THR A 23 -7.79 0.32 -8.42
N ALA A 24 -8.95 -0.03 -8.98
CA ALA A 24 -9.52 0.66 -10.13
C ALA A 24 -9.90 2.13 -9.81
N LEU A 25 -10.57 2.37 -8.68
CA LEU A 25 -10.93 3.71 -8.23
C LEU A 25 -9.71 4.58 -7.92
N ASN A 26 -8.67 3.99 -7.32
CA ASN A 26 -7.41 4.69 -7.04
C ASN A 26 -6.68 5.08 -8.33
N SER A 27 -6.67 4.20 -9.35
CA SER A 27 -6.06 4.49 -10.66
C SER A 27 -6.79 5.60 -11.42
N GLN A 28 -8.12 5.63 -11.37
CA GLN A 28 -8.91 6.71 -11.97
C GLN A 28 -8.62 8.05 -11.30
N LYS A 29 -8.52 8.06 -9.96
CA LYS A 29 -8.17 9.25 -9.19
C LYS A 29 -6.78 9.79 -9.56
N SER A 30 -5.76 8.95 -9.66
CA SER A 30 -4.41 9.40 -10.00
C SER A 30 -4.36 10.03 -11.39
N LYS A 31 -4.97 9.37 -12.39
CA LYS A 31 -5.05 9.90 -13.76
C LYS A 31 -5.76 11.26 -13.83
N ALA A 32 -6.88 11.40 -13.12
CA ALA A 32 -7.62 12.66 -13.07
C ALA A 32 -6.78 13.81 -12.50
N ILE A 33 -5.94 13.51 -11.48
CA ILE A 33 -5.06 14.50 -10.87
C ILE A 33 -3.91 14.89 -11.80
N ASP A 34 -3.28 13.92 -12.47
CA ASP A 34 -2.15 14.17 -13.38
C ASP A 34 -2.57 15.05 -14.57
N GLU A 35 -3.70 14.71 -15.20
CA GLU A 35 -4.28 15.50 -16.29
C GLU A 35 -4.74 16.88 -15.81
N ALA A 36 -5.33 16.99 -14.61
CA ALA A 36 -5.72 18.28 -14.03
C ALA A 36 -4.52 19.19 -13.74
N ASN A 37 -3.37 18.63 -13.36
CA ASN A 37 -2.13 19.38 -13.15
C ASN A 37 -1.53 19.85 -14.49
N ALA A 38 -1.69 19.06 -15.57
CA ALA A 38 -1.16 19.40 -16.88
C ALA A 38 -2.01 20.43 -17.64
N HIS A 39 -3.33 20.29 -17.61
CA HIS A 39 -4.27 21.08 -18.43
C HIS A 39 -5.06 22.13 -17.62
N GLY A 40 -5.00 22.08 -16.29
CA GLY A 40 -5.79 22.93 -15.40
C GLY A 40 -7.18 22.36 -15.10
N ILE A 41 -7.80 22.87 -14.03
CA ILE A 41 -9.08 22.36 -13.52
C ILE A 41 -10.25 23.17 -14.12
N SER A 42 -10.97 22.56 -15.05
CA SER A 42 -12.22 23.09 -15.61
C SER A 42 -13.43 22.26 -15.19
N THR A 43 -14.62 22.86 -15.29
CA THR A 43 -15.89 22.18 -14.99
C THR A 43 -16.16 21.03 -15.97
N GLU A 44 -15.85 21.24 -17.25
CA GLU A 44 -15.97 20.21 -18.30
C GLU A 44 -15.02 19.04 -18.05
N PHE A 45 -13.81 19.33 -17.60
CA PHE A 45 -12.84 18.30 -17.24
C PHE A 45 -13.31 17.46 -16.04
N ALA A 46 -13.93 18.08 -15.04
CA ALA A 46 -14.48 17.37 -13.89
C ALA A 46 -15.61 16.40 -14.29
N LYS A 47 -16.44 16.78 -15.26
CA LYS A 47 -17.49 15.91 -15.83
C LYS A 47 -16.93 14.65 -16.49
N LYS A 48 -15.79 14.73 -17.19
CA LYS A 48 -15.12 13.57 -17.84
C LYS A 48 -14.87 12.41 -16.87
N TYR A 49 -14.55 12.72 -15.61
CA TYR A 49 -14.28 11.72 -14.58
C TYR A 49 -15.48 11.42 -13.67
N SER A 50 -16.64 12.06 -13.89
CA SER A 50 -17.79 12.02 -12.98
C SER A 50 -17.44 12.49 -11.56
N ILE A 51 -16.60 13.52 -11.44
CA ILE A 51 -16.13 14.07 -10.16
C ILE A 51 -16.58 15.52 -10.04
N HIS A 52 -16.95 15.96 -8.82
CA HIS A 52 -17.25 17.36 -8.56
C HIS A 52 -15.98 18.23 -8.68
N ARG A 53 -16.06 19.39 -9.35
CA ARG A 53 -14.91 20.29 -9.59
C ARG A 53 -14.13 20.63 -8.31
N ALA A 54 -14.84 20.95 -7.22
CA ALA A 54 -14.20 21.30 -5.95
C ALA A 54 -13.39 20.12 -5.36
N THR A 55 -13.87 18.88 -5.55
CA THR A 55 -13.18 17.68 -5.10
C THR A 55 -11.88 17.47 -5.86
N LEU A 56 -11.93 17.63 -7.19
CA LEU A 56 -10.74 17.55 -8.05
C LEU A 56 -9.70 18.61 -7.67
N TYR A 57 -10.14 19.85 -7.41
CA TYR A 57 -9.27 20.92 -6.94
C TYR A 57 -8.58 20.58 -5.61
N ARG A 58 -9.32 20.06 -4.62
CA ARG A 58 -8.73 19.65 -3.33
C ARG A 58 -7.68 18.56 -3.50
N TRP A 59 -7.92 17.59 -4.39
CA TRP A 59 -6.95 16.52 -4.65
C TRP A 59 -5.68 17.02 -5.33
N ALA A 60 -5.81 17.83 -6.37
CA ALA A 60 -4.66 18.41 -7.07
C ALA A 60 -3.83 19.29 -6.12
N LYS A 61 -4.47 20.17 -5.35
CA LYS A 61 -3.79 21.02 -4.36
C LYS A 61 -3.07 20.22 -3.29
N SER A 62 -3.73 19.20 -2.73
CA SER A 62 -3.13 18.32 -1.72
C SER A 62 -1.88 17.60 -2.24
N GLN A 63 -1.84 17.19 -3.52
CA GLN A 63 -0.64 16.59 -4.11
C GLN A 63 0.51 17.58 -4.26
N VAL A 64 0.22 18.83 -4.64
CA VAL A 64 1.23 19.88 -4.69
C VAL A 64 1.79 20.15 -3.30
N GLU A 65 0.93 20.24 -2.28
CA GLU A 65 1.34 20.43 -0.89
C GLU A 65 2.19 19.26 -0.37
N VAL A 66 1.84 18.01 -0.72
CA VAL A 66 2.63 16.82 -0.35
C VAL A 66 3.99 16.79 -1.05
N LYS A 67 4.07 17.19 -2.32
CA LYS A 67 5.35 17.31 -3.05
C LYS A 67 6.21 18.47 -2.54
N ALA A 68 5.58 19.58 -2.18
CA ALA A 68 6.24 20.77 -1.66
C ALA A 68 6.69 20.60 -0.20
N ALA A 69 5.96 19.79 0.57
CA ALA A 69 6.39 19.37 1.89
C ALA A 69 7.69 18.58 1.74
N ARG A 70 8.82 19.24 2.08
CA ARG A 70 10.09 18.55 2.29
C ARG A 70 9.82 17.41 3.26
N LEU A 71 10.21 16.19 2.90
CA LEU A 71 10.22 15.02 3.78
C LEU A 71 10.97 15.41 5.07
N THR A 72 10.23 15.87 6.08
CA THR A 72 10.83 16.41 7.31
C THR A 72 11.39 15.27 8.16
N LYS A 73 10.85 14.07 7.94
CA LYS A 73 11.44 12.82 8.39
C LYS A 73 12.26 12.27 7.24
N THR A 74 13.58 12.42 7.33
CA THR A 74 14.45 11.33 6.91
C THR A 74 13.93 10.10 7.67
N PHE A 75 13.13 9.25 7.01
CA PHE A 75 13.09 7.86 7.43
C PHE A 75 14.53 7.47 7.61
N ALA A 76 14.85 6.87 8.76
CA ALA A 76 16.19 6.38 9.05
C ALA A 76 16.72 5.83 7.73
N VAL A 77 17.78 6.48 7.22
CA VAL A 77 18.66 5.85 6.23
C VAL A 77 18.78 4.42 6.68
N ASP A 78 18.71 3.45 5.79
CA ASP A 78 18.92 2.05 6.10
C ASP A 78 20.35 1.92 6.66
N THR A 79 20.51 2.35 7.91
CA THR A 79 21.66 2.22 8.76
C THR A 79 21.58 0.75 9.03
N ARG A 80 22.23 0.03 8.12
CA ARG A 80 22.70 -1.34 8.22
C ARG A 80 22.21 -1.90 9.54
N ARG A 81 21.13 -2.69 9.49
CA ARG A 81 20.65 -3.49 10.63
C ARG A 81 21.83 -3.75 11.54
N GLY A 82 21.72 -3.30 12.79
CA GLY A 82 22.81 -3.31 13.76
C GLY A 82 23.60 -4.62 13.73
N PRO A 83 24.87 -4.61 14.20
CA PRO A 83 25.86 -5.65 13.93
C PRO A 83 25.23 -7.05 13.93
N SER A 84 25.44 -7.78 12.82
CA SER A 84 24.92 -9.14 12.65
C SER A 84 25.25 -9.96 13.90
N ILE A 85 24.22 -10.32 14.67
CA ILE A 85 24.37 -11.14 15.86
C ILE A 85 24.77 -12.53 15.36
N LYS A 86 26.06 -12.84 15.39
CA LYS A 86 26.57 -14.17 15.10
C LYS A 86 26.51 -15.01 16.36
N TYR A 87 25.98 -16.23 16.23
CA TYR A 87 25.96 -17.23 17.29
C TYR A 87 26.97 -18.33 16.92
N PRO A 88 28.23 -18.24 17.37
CA PRO A 88 29.29 -19.17 16.98
C PRO A 88 28.97 -20.63 17.36
N GLU A 89 28.17 -20.82 18.40
CA GLU A 89 27.65 -22.12 18.87
C GLU A 89 26.78 -22.83 17.82
N LEU A 90 26.07 -22.07 16.96
CA LEU A 90 25.13 -22.62 15.96
C LEU A 90 25.82 -22.93 14.62
N GLU A 91 26.91 -22.24 14.28
CA GLU A 91 27.66 -22.49 13.04
C GLU A 91 28.38 -23.86 13.06
N LYS A 92 28.76 -24.34 14.24
CA LYS A 92 29.40 -25.66 14.41
C LYS A 92 28.47 -26.85 14.17
N ARG A 93 27.15 -26.67 14.23
CA ARG A 93 26.17 -27.76 13.99
C ARG A 93 25.72 -27.88 12.53
N GLY A 94 26.04 -26.92 11.67
CA GLY A 94 25.59 -26.88 10.27
C GLY A 94 26.58 -27.44 9.24
N PHE A 95 27.81 -27.83 9.63
CA PHE A 95 28.88 -28.20 8.70
C PHE A 95 29.33 -29.67 8.80
N VAL A 96 28.41 -30.59 9.14
CA VAL A 96 28.65 -32.04 9.00
C VAL A 96 27.59 -32.64 8.09
N ALA A 97 27.59 -32.21 6.83
CA ALA A 97 26.80 -32.86 5.78
C ALA A 97 27.45 -32.62 4.41
N LYS A 98 28.65 -33.16 4.23
CA LYS A 98 29.23 -33.61 2.95
C LYS A 98 30.69 -33.94 3.24
N GLN A 99 31.03 -35.23 3.26
CA GLN A 99 32.24 -35.84 2.69
C GLN A 99 32.32 -37.28 3.22
N SER A 100 31.64 -38.23 2.58
CA SER A 100 32.10 -39.61 2.40
C SER A 100 31.06 -40.40 1.60
N GLU A 101 31.31 -40.58 0.31
CA GLU A 101 31.00 -41.80 -0.46
C GLU A 101 31.46 -41.55 -1.90
N ASN A 102 32.76 -41.74 -2.09
CA ASN A 102 33.39 -42.14 -3.33
C ASN A 102 34.69 -42.84 -2.92
N ALA A 103 34.57 -44.12 -2.62
CA ALA A 103 35.62 -45.11 -2.62
C ALA A 103 34.99 -46.45 -3.03
#